data_AF-A0A933WD51-F1
#
_entry.id   AF-A0A933WD51-F1
#
_cell.length_a   1.000
_cell.length_b   1.000
_cell.length_c   1.000
_cell.angle_alpha   90.00
_cell.angle_beta   90.00
_cell.angle_gamma   90.00
#
_symmetry.space_group_name_H-M   'P 1'
#
loop_
_entity.id
_entity.type
_entity.pdbx_description
1 polymer ?
#
loop_
_entity_poly.entity_id
_entity_poly.type
_entity_poly.pdbx_seq_one_letter_code
_entity_poly.pdbx_strand_id
1 'polypeptide(L)'
;MHIRQPEAELSILFVGDKKMQELNAAFRDVNRATDVLSFSQQNSDELRVKSDELRRKKKSSGPFTCHPPLFLGDIVISIPTAVRQAKISGAGLYDEIYRLMVHGILHLLGYDHEKSCCRARSMKKKEREVFNAIKKIF
;
A
#
# COMPACT_ATOMS: atom_id res chain seq x y z
N MET A 1 -16.49 0.54 23.96
CA MET A 1 -16.75 -0.09 22.65
C MET A 1 -15.39 -0.35 21.99
N HIS A 2 -14.84 -1.55 22.17
CA HIS A 2 -13.50 -1.90 21.66
C HIS A 2 -13.64 -2.27 20.18
N ILE A 3 -13.33 -1.33 19.28
CA ILE A 3 -13.14 -1.67 17.88
C ILE A 3 -11.83 -2.46 17.84
N ARG A 4 -11.94 -3.80 17.81
CA ARG A 4 -10.81 -4.71 17.58
C ARG A 4 -10.31 -4.50 16.15
N GLN A 5 -9.56 -3.43 15.91
CA GLN A 5 -8.66 -3.40 14.77
C GLN A 5 -7.34 -4.01 15.25
N PRO A 6 -6.79 -5.02 14.54
CA PRO A 6 -5.39 -5.39 14.77
C PRO A 6 -4.55 -4.13 14.57
N GLU A 7 -3.68 -3.82 15.53
CA GLU A 7 -2.72 -2.73 15.39
C GLU A 7 -1.98 -2.93 14.09
N ALA A 8 -2.02 -1.93 13.21
CA ALA A 8 -1.52 -2.01 11.86
C ALA A 8 -0.46 -0.94 11.67
N GLU A 9 0.70 -1.31 11.15
CA GLU A 9 1.82 -0.39 10.94
C GLU A 9 2.00 -0.12 9.43
N LEU A 10 2.12 1.17 9.10
CA LEU A 10 2.33 1.68 7.76
C LEU A 10 3.37 2.80 7.82
N SER A 11 4.46 2.64 7.09
CA SER A 11 5.45 3.73 6.91
C SER A 11 5.21 4.46 5.61
N ILE A 12 5.33 5.79 5.65
CA ILE A 12 5.22 6.63 4.46
C ILE A 12 6.47 7.50 4.36
N LEU A 13 7.17 7.39 3.24
CA LEU A 13 8.40 8.14 2.97
C LEU A 13 8.20 9.07 1.77
N PHE A 14 8.45 10.36 1.99
CA PHE A 14 8.48 11.35 0.91
C PHE A 14 9.91 11.54 0.42
N VAL A 15 10.11 11.44 -0.89
CA VAL A 15 11.43 11.53 -1.52
C VAL A 15 11.43 12.47 -2.72
N GLY A 16 12.62 12.87 -3.16
CA GLY A 16 12.83 13.51 -4.46
C GLY A 16 13.02 12.48 -5.59
N ASP A 17 12.93 12.95 -6.84
CA ASP A 17 12.99 12.09 -8.03
C ASP A 17 14.26 11.25 -8.13
N LYS A 18 15.42 11.82 -7.76
CA LYS A 18 16.70 11.08 -7.80
C LYS A 18 16.63 9.84 -6.90
N LYS A 19 16.18 10.02 -5.66
CA LYS A 19 16.06 8.90 -4.71
C LYS A 19 14.98 7.92 -5.14
N MET A 20 13.87 8.41 -5.68
CA MET A 20 12.84 7.56 -6.25
C MET A 20 13.36 6.70 -7.42
N GLN A 21 14.15 7.29 -8.32
CA GLN A 21 14.78 6.58 -9.44
C GLN A 21 15.77 5.52 -8.94
N GLU A 22 16.59 5.83 -7.93
CA GLU A 22 17.48 4.85 -7.29
C GLU A 22 16.68 3.66 -6.74
N LEU A 23 15.58 3.92 -6.03
CA LEU A 23 14.71 2.87 -5.48
C LEU A 23 14.02 2.07 -6.59
N ASN A 24 13.51 2.72 -7.63
CA ASN A 24 12.85 2.05 -8.73
C ASN A 24 13.82 1.15 -9.53
N ALA A 25 15.07 1.60 -9.69
CA ALA A 25 16.13 0.79 -10.27
C ALA A 25 16.46 -0.40 -9.37
N ALA A 26 16.63 -0.19 -8.06
CA ALA A 26 17.02 -1.24 -7.12
C ALA A 26 15.96 -2.34 -6.90
N PHE A 27 14.68 -1.99 -6.96
CA PHE A 27 13.59 -2.92 -6.61
C PHE A 27 12.74 -3.38 -7.81
N ARG A 28 12.78 -2.67 -8.95
CA ARG A 28 12.01 -3.02 -10.16
C ARG A 28 12.86 -3.09 -11.42
N ASP A 29 14.18 -2.93 -11.33
CA ASP A 29 15.10 -2.83 -12.48
C ASP A 29 14.72 -1.74 -13.50
N VAL A 30 14.04 -0.69 -13.03
CA VAL A 30 13.51 0.39 -13.87
C VAL A 30 14.21 1.70 -13.53
N ASN A 31 15.14 2.12 -14.39
CA ASN A 31 15.96 3.33 -14.20
C ASN A 31 15.22 4.63 -14.59
N ARG A 32 14.07 4.89 -13.96
CA ARG A 32 13.33 6.16 -14.05
C ARG A 32 12.59 6.45 -12.76
N ALA A 33 12.34 7.72 -12.43
CA ALA A 33 11.45 8.06 -11.33
C ALA A 33 10.00 7.63 -11.63
N THR A 34 9.28 7.20 -10.60
CA THR A 34 7.84 6.95 -10.62
C THR A 34 7.16 7.82 -9.57
N ASP A 35 5.84 7.86 -9.58
CA ASP A 35 5.04 8.61 -8.61
C ASP A 35 5.01 7.94 -7.23
N VAL A 36 4.75 6.63 -7.18
CA VAL A 36 4.68 5.86 -5.94
C VAL A 36 5.29 4.47 -6.08
N LEU A 37 5.95 4.00 -5.02
CA LEU A 37 6.36 2.62 -4.81
C LEU A 37 5.69 2.08 -3.54
N SER A 38 5.25 0.83 -3.58
CA SER A 38 4.63 0.17 -2.43
C SER A 38 5.32 -1.16 -2.17
N PHE A 39 5.87 -1.29 -0.96
CA PHE A 39 6.61 -2.45 -0.51
C PHE A 39 5.76 -3.19 0.52
N SER A 40 5.10 -4.26 0.10
CA SER A 40 4.32 -5.08 1.03
C SER A 40 5.24 -5.98 1.83
N GLN A 41 5.15 -5.91 3.16
CA GLN A 41 5.86 -6.81 4.08
C GLN A 41 5.12 -8.13 4.30
N GLN A 42 3.93 -8.30 3.69
CA GLN A 42 3.24 -9.58 3.67
C GLN A 42 3.96 -10.52 2.69
N ASN A 43 4.98 -11.22 3.20
CA ASN A 43 5.72 -12.25 2.48
C ASN A 43 4.75 -13.31 1.93
N SER A 44 4.33 -13.17 0.67
CA SER A 44 3.48 -14.13 -0.02
C SER A 44 4.12 -15.52 -0.10
N ASP A 45 5.45 -15.60 -0.01
CA ASP A 45 6.20 -16.85 -0.10
C ASP A 45 6.46 -17.51 1.27
N GLU A 46 6.66 -16.74 2.34
CA GLU A 46 6.84 -17.33 3.69
C GLU A 46 5.53 -17.85 4.30
N LEU A 47 4.39 -17.25 3.95
CA LEU A 47 3.08 -17.71 4.39
C LEU A 47 2.68 -19.05 3.74
N ARG A 48 3.11 -19.35 2.51
CA ARG A 48 2.82 -20.64 1.86
C ARG A 48 3.58 -21.79 2.53
N VAL A 49 4.83 -21.57 2.91
CA VAL A 49 5.63 -22.58 3.63
C VAL A 49 5.11 -22.77 5.07
N LYS A 50 4.75 -21.67 5.76
CA LYS A 50 4.24 -21.74 7.14
C LYS A 50 2.80 -22.27 7.25
N SER A 51 1.96 -22.12 6.23
CA SER A 51 0.56 -22.59 6.28
C SER A 51 0.43 -24.12 6.20
N ASP A 52 1.34 -24.79 5.48
CA ASP A 52 1.41 -26.26 5.44
C ASP A 52 1.94 -26.85 6.75
N GLU A 53 2.87 -26.15 7.41
CA GLU A 53 3.44 -26.57 8.70
C GLU A 53 2.48 -26.26 9.88
N LEU A 54 1.79 -25.11 9.85
CA LEU A 54 0.82 -24.68 10.88
C LEU A 54 -0.48 -25.50 10.84
N ARG A 55 -0.86 -26.07 9.69
CA ARG A 55 -1.99 -27.01 9.59
C ARG A 55 -1.78 -28.28 10.40
N ARG A 56 -0.53 -28.70 10.65
CA ARG A 56 -0.20 -29.87 11.49
C ARG A 56 -0.19 -29.58 13.00
N LYS A 57 -0.10 -28.33 13.43
CA LYS A 57 0.07 -27.93 14.85
C LYS A 57 -1.13 -27.22 15.51
N LYS A 58 -2.34 -27.26 14.92
CA LYS A 58 -3.57 -26.78 15.57
C LYS A 58 -4.19 -27.86 16.49
N LYS A 59 -3.49 -28.24 17.56
CA LYS A 59 -4.06 -28.93 18.74
C LYS A 59 -3.34 -28.49 20.03
N SER A 60 -3.37 -27.19 20.32
CA SER A 60 -3.14 -26.66 21.68
C SER A 60 -3.30 -25.14 21.67
N SER A 61 -4.54 -24.65 21.68
CA SER A 61 -4.85 -23.24 21.94
C SER A 61 -4.88 -23.02 23.46
N GLY A 62 -3.80 -22.47 24.01
CA GLY A 62 -3.79 -21.89 25.36
C GLY A 62 -4.45 -20.50 25.40
N PRO A 63 -4.74 -19.94 26.59
CA PRO A 63 -5.64 -18.78 26.76
C PRO A 63 -5.07 -17.41 26.35
N PHE A 64 -3.81 -17.34 25.93
CA PHE A 64 -3.15 -16.08 25.59
C PHE A 64 -2.93 -16.00 24.08
N THR A 65 -3.75 -15.20 23.39
CA THR A 65 -3.49 -14.79 22.01
C THR A 65 -3.03 -13.33 22.03
N CYS A 66 -1.71 -13.12 22.10
CA CYS A 66 -1.12 -11.84 21.71
C CYS A 66 -1.10 -11.81 20.19
N HIS A 67 -2.00 -11.04 19.58
CA HIS A 67 -1.98 -10.80 18.14
C HIS A 67 -0.80 -9.85 17.85
N PRO A 68 0.25 -10.26 17.12
CA PRO A 68 1.28 -9.33 16.69
C PRO A 68 0.67 -8.26 15.77
N PRO A 69 1.19 -7.02 15.76
CA PRO A 69 0.72 -5.99 14.87
C PRO A 69 0.88 -6.43 13.41
N LEU A 70 -0.10 -6.07 12.58
CA LEU A 70 -0.06 -6.30 11.14
C LEU A 70 0.81 -5.23 10.49
N PHE A 71 2.03 -5.60 10.10
CA PHE A 71 2.86 -4.74 9.25
C PHE A 71 2.31 -4.74 7.82
N LEU A 72 1.70 -3.64 7.37
CA LEU A 72 1.24 -3.50 5.99
C LEU A 72 2.42 -3.30 5.03
N GLY A 73 3.42 -2.54 5.49
CA GLY A 73 4.64 -2.24 4.76
C GLY A 73 4.83 -0.75 4.52
N ASP A 74 5.51 -0.41 3.42
CA ASP A 74 6.05 0.92 3.19
C ASP A 74 5.52 1.52 1.88
N ILE A 75 5.19 2.81 1.90
CA ILE A 75 4.81 3.59 0.72
C ILE A 75 5.82 4.71 0.54
N VAL A 76 6.45 4.75 -0.63
CA VAL A 76 7.39 5.82 -1.00
C VAL A 76 6.74 6.69 -2.07
N ILE A 77 6.67 8.00 -1.86
CA ILE A 77 6.03 8.95 -2.79
C ILE A 77 7.04 10.01 -3.22
N SER A 78 7.12 10.24 -4.54
CA SER A 78 7.96 11.32 -5.09
C SER A 78 7.18 12.64 -5.14
N ILE A 79 7.52 13.58 -4.27
CA ILE A 79 6.86 14.89 -4.21
C ILE A 79 7.02 15.69 -5.52
N PRO A 80 8.21 15.77 -6.14
CA PRO A 80 8.34 16.49 -7.40
C PRO A 80 7.51 15.87 -8.53
N THR A 81 7.37 14.55 -8.55
CA THR A 81 6.48 13.86 -9.50
C THR A 81 5.02 14.17 -9.23
N ALA A 82 4.58 14.13 -7.97
CA ALA A 82 3.22 14.51 -7.58
C ALA A 82 2.89 15.96 -7.96
N VAL A 83 3.83 16.91 -7.79
CA VAL A 83 3.66 18.30 -8.24
C VAL A 83 3.45 18.39 -9.75
N ARG A 84 4.24 17.64 -10.54
CA ARG A 84 4.06 17.60 -12.01
C ARG A 84 2.71 17.00 -12.39
N GLN A 85 2.32 15.89 -11.76
CA GLN A 85 1.03 15.24 -12.04
C GLN A 85 -0.16 16.14 -11.66
N ALA A 86 -0.11 16.80 -10.50
CA ALA A 86 -1.12 17.75 -10.06
C ALA A 86 -1.31 18.90 -11.07
N LYS A 87 -0.21 19.44 -11.61
CA LYS A 87 -0.27 20.47 -12.66
C LYS A 87 -0.89 19.96 -13.96
N ILE A 88 -0.59 18.72 -14.37
CA ILE A 88 -1.13 18.11 -15.59
C ILE A 88 -2.62 17.79 -15.43
N SER A 89 -3.03 17.29 -14.27
CA SER A 89 -4.42 16.92 -13.99
C SER A 89 -5.32 18.12 -13.64
N GLY A 90 -4.72 19.28 -13.37
CA GLY A 90 -5.44 20.45 -12.84
C GLY A 90 -5.90 20.26 -11.39
N ALA A 91 -5.39 19.26 -10.68
CA ALA A 91 -5.71 18.99 -9.29
C ALA A 91 -4.78 19.73 -8.32
N GLY A 92 -5.20 19.85 -7.06
CA GLY A 92 -4.33 20.34 -5.99
C GLY A 92 -3.21 19.33 -5.66
N LEU A 93 -2.07 19.82 -5.18
CA LEU A 93 -0.96 18.95 -4.75
C LEU A 93 -1.41 17.95 -3.67
N TYR A 94 -2.17 18.41 -2.68
CA TYR A 94 -2.67 17.53 -1.60
C TYR A 94 -3.64 16.48 -2.12
N ASP A 95 -4.52 16.83 -3.07
CA ASP A 95 -5.40 15.86 -3.72
C ASP A 95 -4.60 14.76 -4.43
N GLU A 96 -3.51 15.14 -5.10
CA GLU A 96 -2.64 14.19 -5.77
C GLU A 96 -1.88 13.31 -4.77
N ILE A 97 -1.39 13.87 -3.66
CA ILE A 97 -0.76 13.10 -2.59
C ILE A 97 -1.76 12.11 -1.97
N TYR A 98 -2.99 12.53 -1.66
CA TYR A 98 -4.03 11.64 -1.15
C TYR A 98 -4.36 10.52 -2.13
N ARG A 99 -4.44 10.84 -3.43
CA ARG A 99 -4.64 9.83 -4.49
C ARG A 99 -3.51 8.81 -4.48
N LEU A 100 -2.25 9.25 -4.43
CA LEU A 100 -1.08 8.37 -4.40
C LEU A 100 -1.01 7.53 -3.12
N MET A 101 -1.34 8.10 -1.97
CA MET A 101 -1.42 7.36 -0.70
C MET A 101 -2.50 6.29 -0.75
N VAL A 102 -3.72 6.62 -1.17
CA VAL A 102 -4.82 5.65 -1.30
C VAL A 102 -4.44 4.54 -2.30
N HIS A 103 -3.85 4.91 -3.43
CA HIS A 103 -3.37 3.95 -4.42
C HIS A 103 -2.34 2.97 -3.82
N GLY A 104 -1.34 3.49 -3.11
CA GLY A 104 -0.30 2.68 -2.46
C GLY A 104 -0.87 1.76 -1.38
N ILE A 105 -1.76 2.27 -0.51
CA ILE A 105 -2.42 1.46 0.54
C ILE A 105 -3.24 0.33 -0.09
N LEU A 106 -3.98 0.60 -1.16
CA LEU A 106 -4.75 -0.44 -1.85
C LEU A 106 -3.84 -1.53 -2.43
N HIS A 107 -2.67 -1.16 -2.96
CA HIS A 107 -1.66 -2.13 -3.37
C HIS A 107 -1.14 -2.97 -2.20
N LEU A 108 -0.87 -2.37 -1.03
CA LEU A 108 -0.47 -3.11 0.17
C LEU A 108 -1.57 -4.07 0.66
N LEU A 109 -2.85 -3.73 0.44
CA LEU A 109 -4.00 -4.59 0.75
C LEU A 109 -4.28 -5.66 -0.33
N GLY A 110 -3.44 -5.76 -1.36
CA GLY A 110 -3.54 -6.79 -2.41
C GLY A 110 -4.49 -6.45 -3.57
N TYR A 111 -5.00 -5.21 -3.64
CA TYR A 111 -5.62 -4.72 -4.87
C TYR A 111 -4.55 -4.53 -5.93
N ASP A 112 -4.84 -4.95 -7.15
CA ASP A 112 -3.86 -4.95 -8.24
C ASP A 112 -4.57 -4.60 -9.54
N HIS A 113 -4.15 -3.51 -10.17
CA HIS A 113 -4.72 -3.02 -11.41
C HIS A 113 -3.97 -3.49 -12.67
N GLU A 114 -2.81 -4.13 -12.53
CA GLU A 114 -1.99 -4.58 -13.66
C GLU A 114 -2.43 -5.97 -14.18
N LYS A 115 -2.97 -6.83 -13.30
CA LYS A 115 -3.27 -8.24 -13.63
C LYS A 115 -4.54 -8.48 -14.44
N SER A 116 -5.59 -7.68 -14.29
CA SER A 116 -6.83 -7.85 -15.09
C SER A 116 -7.73 -6.63 -15.09
N CYS A 117 -8.54 -6.49 -16.16
CA CYS A 117 -9.52 -5.40 -16.28
C CYS A 117 -10.55 -5.41 -15.14
N CYS A 118 -10.99 -6.59 -14.70
CA CYS A 118 -11.93 -6.70 -13.58
C CYS A 118 -11.32 -6.21 -12.26
N ARG A 119 -10.07 -6.59 -11.96
CA ARG A 119 -9.36 -6.13 -10.76
C ARG A 119 -9.07 -4.63 -10.83
N ALA A 120 -8.69 -4.11 -12.00
CA ALA A 120 -8.50 -2.68 -12.22
C ALA A 120 -9.79 -1.87 -11.96
N ARG A 121 -10.95 -2.36 -12.41
CA ARG A 121 -12.24 -1.70 -12.11
C ARG A 121 -12.56 -1.71 -10.63
N SER A 122 -12.36 -2.83 -9.96
CA SER A 122 -12.58 -2.96 -8.51
C SER A 122 -11.68 -2.01 -7.72
N MET A 123 -10.40 -1.91 -8.09
CA MET A 123 -9.45 -0.99 -7.46
C MET A 123 -9.85 0.47 -7.69
N LYS A 124 -10.16 0.87 -8.93
CA LYS A 124 -10.62 2.24 -9.24
C LYS A 124 -11.89 2.63 -8.49
N LYS A 125 -12.83 1.68 -8.32
CA LYS A 125 -14.04 1.91 -7.52
C LYS A 125 -13.67 2.19 -6.06
N LYS A 126 -12.73 1.41 -5.49
CA LYS A 126 -12.32 1.56 -4.11
C LYS A 126 -11.49 2.83 -3.87
N GLU A 127 -10.61 3.19 -4.80
CA GLU A 127 -9.89 4.46 -4.79
C GLU A 127 -10.86 5.64 -4.68
N ARG A 128 -11.88 5.67 -5.54
CA ARG A 128 -12.89 6.74 -5.54
C ARG A 128 -13.68 6.77 -4.24
N GLU A 129 -14.07 5.61 -3.72
CA GLU A 129 -14.82 5.50 -2.47
C GLU A 129 -14.03 6.10 -1.30
N VAL A 130 -12.76 5.70 -1.15
CA VAL A 130 -11.89 6.17 -0.07
C VAL A 130 -11.53 7.64 -0.25
N PHE A 131 -11.20 8.06 -1.47
CA PHE A 131 -10.87 9.45 -1.77
C PHE A 131 -12.05 10.39 -1.45
N ASN A 132 -13.27 10.00 -1.82
CA ASN A 132 -14.47 10.75 -1.47
C ASN A 132 -14.75 10.78 0.03
N ALA A 133 -14.40 9.72 0.76
CA ALA A 133 -14.52 9.72 2.22
C ALA A 133 -13.52 10.71 2.85
N ILE A 134 -12.27 10.76 2.37
CA ILE A 134 -11.25 11.72 2.83
C ILE A 134 -11.71 13.16 2.59
N LYS A 135 -12.24 13.45 1.39
CA LYS A 135 -12.78 14.78 1.04
C LYS A 135 -14.02 15.22 1.84
N LYS A 136 -14.63 14.33 2.61
CA LYS A 136 -15.75 14.70 3.51
C LYS A 136 -15.28 15.05 4.91
N ILE A 137 -14.04 14.70 5.26
CA ILE A 137 -13.46 14.91 6.59
C ILE A 137 -12.78 16.28 6.67
N PHE A 138 -12.25 16.76 5.55
CA PHE A 138 -11.58 18.04 5.38
C PHE A 138 -12.36 18.92 4.40
#